data_AF-A0A5N7ZGX4-F1
#
_entry.id   AF-A0A5N7ZGX4-F1
#
_cell.length_a   1.000
_cell.length_b   1.000
_cell.length_c   1.000
_cell.angle_alpha   90.00
_cell.angle_beta   90.00
_cell.angle_gamma   90.00
#
_symmetry.space_group_name_H-M   'P 1'
#
loop_
_entity.id
_entity.type
_entity.pdbx_description
1 polymer ?
#
loop_
_entity_poly.entity_id
_entity_poly.type
_entity_poly.pdbx_seq_one_letter_code
_entity_poly.pdbx_strand_id
1 'polypeptide(L)'
;MARPHSTRYTVAALLLLGAAVMILASLGQWQLRRGDERRAILAAIEAGRKQAPLQLTPATDPAAMTAWRAAQATGVWLPQFSVLLDNRNQDGKPGYWLAMPLLLDADARRAVLVLRGWLPRALPTPGQVPGQGPAQPSLPAAPEGPQTVTGELSLRVPRLFEIWSLGGSDQSVLPAALPVEGGAVPQVQNLPLDAYAQATGLTLLPTVLLQSGSGADDGLVRDWPQPSVDFQQNTSYAVQWFAFASIAAIAWLVVLGGAIRRMRRHESGGPRA
;
A
#
# COMPACT_ATOMS: atom_id res chain seq x y z
N MET A 1 -42.65 37.42 -25.07
CA MET A 1 -41.39 38.14 -25.33
C MET A 1 -40.22 37.28 -24.84
N ALA A 2 -39.57 36.54 -25.75
CA ALA A 2 -38.42 35.72 -25.39
C ALA A 2 -37.20 36.63 -25.19
N ARG A 3 -36.58 36.62 -24.01
CA ARG A 3 -35.35 37.37 -23.75
C ARG A 3 -34.30 36.96 -24.80
N PRO A 4 -33.62 37.91 -25.47
CA PRO A 4 -32.57 37.56 -26.42
C PRO A 4 -31.51 36.77 -25.68
N HIS A 5 -31.34 35.50 -26.04
CA HIS A 5 -30.35 34.65 -25.40
C HIS A 5 -28.96 35.21 -25.77
N SER A 6 -28.39 35.97 -24.84
CA SER A 6 -27.16 36.73 -25.07
C SER A 6 -26.02 35.80 -25.50
N THR A 7 -25.33 36.16 -26.59
CA THR A 7 -24.16 35.46 -27.17
C THR A 7 -23.15 35.02 -26.11
N ARG A 8 -23.02 35.81 -25.05
CA ARG A 8 -22.20 35.58 -23.85
C ARG A 8 -22.49 34.21 -23.21
N TYR A 9 -23.75 33.85 -23.05
CA TYR A 9 -24.17 32.58 -22.45
C TYR A 9 -23.90 31.39 -23.37
N THR A 10 -24.02 31.58 -24.69
CA THR A 10 -23.68 30.52 -25.66
C THR A 10 -22.19 30.22 -25.64
N VAL A 11 -21.35 31.26 -25.63
CA VAL A 11 -19.89 31.11 -25.52
C VAL A 11 -19.50 30.45 -24.19
N ALA A 12 -20.07 30.90 -23.07
CA ALA A 12 -19.83 30.28 -21.77
C ALA A 12 -20.23 28.79 -21.75
N ALA A 13 -21.39 28.44 -22.32
CA ALA A 13 -21.84 27.05 -22.40
C ALA A 13 -20.88 26.18 -23.23
N LEU A 14 -20.39 26.69 -24.37
CA LEU A 14 -19.41 25.97 -25.19
C LEU A 14 -18.08 25.76 -24.48
N LEU A 15 -17.59 26.75 -23.72
CA LEU A 15 -16.36 26.61 -22.94
C LEU A 15 -16.53 25.58 -21.83
N LEU A 16 -17.62 25.64 -21.07
CA LEU A 16 -17.89 24.70 -19.98
C LEU A 16 -18.08 23.27 -20.49
N LEU A 17 -18.83 23.08 -21.57
CA LEU A 17 -19.01 21.75 -22.16
C LEU A 17 -17.70 21.22 -22.75
N GLY A 18 -16.89 22.06 -23.39
CA GLY A 18 -15.57 21.68 -23.89
C GLY A 18 -14.62 21.25 -22.77
N ALA A 19 -14.57 22.03 -21.68
CA ALA A 19 -13.79 21.69 -20.49
C ALA A 19 -14.30 20.38 -19.84
N ALA A 20 -15.62 20.20 -19.75
CA ALA A 20 -16.21 18.97 -19.23
C ALA A 20 -15.80 17.76 -20.05
N VAL A 21 -15.83 17.82 -21.38
CA VAL A 21 -15.35 16.73 -22.25
C VAL A 21 -13.89 16.37 -21.93
N MET A 22 -13.00 17.36 -21.84
CA MET A 22 -11.59 17.12 -21.55
C MET A 22 -11.37 16.47 -20.17
N ILE A 23 -12.06 16.98 -19.14
CA ILE A 23 -11.95 16.45 -17.78
C ILE A 23 -12.48 15.01 -17.71
N LEU A 24 -13.68 14.76 -18.26
CA LEU A 24 -14.31 13.43 -18.24
C LEU A 24 -13.49 12.40 -19.02
N ALA A 25 -12.98 12.77 -20.19
CA ALA A 25 -12.09 11.90 -20.96
C ALA A 25 -10.79 11.60 -20.19
N SER A 26 -10.21 12.61 -19.53
CA SER A 26 -9.01 12.45 -18.70
C SER A 26 -9.25 11.52 -17.50
N LEU A 27 -10.42 11.62 -16.86
CA LEU A 27 -10.83 10.71 -15.79
C LEU A 27 -11.01 9.27 -16.29
N GLY A 28 -11.57 9.08 -17.49
CA GLY A 28 -11.66 7.77 -18.13
C GLY A 28 -10.28 7.15 -18.37
N GLN A 29 -9.34 7.93 -18.90
CA GLN A 29 -7.95 7.50 -19.10
C GLN A 29 -7.23 7.19 -17.77
N TRP A 30 -7.46 8.02 -16.74
CA TRP A 30 -6.92 7.76 -15.40
C TRP A 30 -7.45 6.45 -14.83
N GLN A 31 -8.74 6.16 -14.99
CA GLN A 31 -9.33 4.88 -14.56
C GLN A 31 -8.70 3.70 -15.30
N LEU A 32 -8.54 3.77 -16.63
CA LEU A 32 -7.88 2.70 -17.39
C LEU A 32 -6.46 2.44 -16.88
N ARG A 33 -5.64 3.49 -16.73
CA ARG A 33 -4.28 3.37 -16.19
C ARG A 33 -4.27 2.72 -14.80
N ARG A 34 -5.21 3.11 -13.93
CA ARG A 34 -5.33 2.52 -12.59
C ARG A 34 -5.76 1.05 -12.64
N GLY A 35 -6.58 0.68 -13.61
CA GLY A 35 -6.93 -0.71 -13.91
C GLY A 35 -5.72 -1.52 -14.39
N ASP A 36 -4.91 -0.97 -15.28
CA ASP A 36 -3.69 -1.61 -15.78
C ASP A 36 -2.65 -1.83 -14.68
N GLU A 37 -2.46 -0.85 -13.79
CA GLU A 37 -1.62 -0.98 -12.59
C GLU A 37 -2.08 -2.15 -11.72
N ARG A 38 -3.39 -2.27 -11.45
CA ARG A 38 -3.96 -3.38 -10.67
C ARG A 38 -3.79 -4.73 -11.36
N ARG A 39 -3.94 -4.77 -12.68
CA ARG A 39 -3.71 -5.99 -13.48
C ARG A 39 -2.25 -6.42 -13.44
N ALA A 40 -1.31 -5.47 -13.49
CA ALA A 40 0.12 -5.76 -13.37
C ALA A 40 0.48 -6.31 -11.98
N ILE A 41 -0.11 -5.75 -10.92
CA ILE A 41 0.06 -6.27 -9.56
C ILE A 41 -0.46 -7.71 -9.45
N LEU A 42 -1.66 -7.98 -9.97
CA LEU A 42 -2.22 -9.34 -10.00
C LEU A 42 -1.30 -10.32 -10.73
N ALA A 43 -0.81 -9.94 -11.92
CA ALA A 43 0.10 -10.77 -12.69
C ALA A 43 1.41 -11.06 -11.93
N ALA A 44 1.95 -10.08 -11.20
CA ALA A 44 3.15 -10.25 -10.39
C ALA A 44 2.91 -11.17 -9.18
N ILE A 45 1.76 -11.05 -8.50
CA ILE A 45 1.34 -11.96 -7.42
C ILE A 45 1.27 -13.39 -7.94
N GLU A 46 0.57 -13.60 -9.06
CA GLU A 46 0.45 -14.92 -9.67
C GLU A 46 1.79 -15.49 -10.11
N ALA A 47 2.65 -14.67 -10.73
CA ALA A 47 3.97 -15.10 -11.17
C ALA A 47 4.87 -15.51 -10.00
N GLY A 48 4.81 -14.82 -8.87
CA GLY A 48 5.50 -15.22 -7.64
C GLY A 48 4.96 -16.54 -7.08
N ARG A 49 3.63 -16.63 -6.91
CA ARG A 49 2.95 -17.79 -6.29
C ARG A 49 3.00 -19.06 -7.14
N LYS A 50 3.14 -18.95 -8.47
CA LYS A 50 3.31 -20.10 -9.39
C LYS A 50 4.70 -20.75 -9.30
N GLN A 51 5.69 -20.07 -8.73
CA GLN A 51 7.04 -20.63 -8.59
C GLN A 51 7.11 -21.65 -7.46
N ALA A 52 8.01 -22.63 -7.62
CA ALA A 52 8.30 -23.60 -6.56
C ALA A 52 8.85 -22.90 -5.30
N PRO A 53 8.52 -23.37 -4.09
CA PRO A 53 9.01 -22.79 -2.85
C PRO A 53 10.54 -22.66 -2.82
N LEU A 54 11.03 -21.47 -2.42
CA LEU A 54 12.46 -21.19 -2.30
C LEU A 54 12.99 -21.61 -0.93
N GLN A 55 14.10 -22.33 -0.90
CA GLN A 55 14.86 -22.52 0.33
C GLN A 55 15.82 -21.34 0.54
N LEU A 56 15.56 -20.54 1.57
CA LEU A 56 16.41 -19.41 1.96
C LEU A 56 17.59 -19.93 2.78
N THR A 57 18.78 -19.62 2.27
CA THR A 57 20.07 -19.94 2.87
C THR A 57 20.91 -18.67 2.91
N PRO A 58 22.00 -18.63 3.68
CA PRO A 58 22.90 -17.47 3.72
C PRO A 58 23.49 -17.08 2.36
N ALA A 59 23.59 -18.03 1.43
CA ALA A 59 24.15 -17.87 0.10
C ALA A 59 23.10 -17.74 -1.02
N THR A 60 21.80 -17.64 -0.67
CA THR A 60 20.74 -17.52 -1.68
C THR A 60 20.91 -16.24 -2.48
N ASP A 61 20.92 -16.37 -3.81
CA ASP A 61 21.00 -15.25 -4.75
C ASP A 61 19.79 -14.31 -4.58
N PRO A 62 20.01 -13.00 -4.37
CA PRO A 62 18.93 -12.00 -4.37
C PRO A 62 17.99 -12.07 -5.57
N ALA A 63 18.48 -12.45 -6.76
CA ALA A 63 17.64 -12.58 -7.95
C ALA A 63 16.58 -13.68 -7.83
N ALA A 64 16.80 -14.70 -6.99
CA ALA A 64 15.82 -15.76 -6.74
C ALA A 64 14.70 -15.33 -5.77
N MET A 65 14.89 -14.23 -5.03
CA MET A 65 13.97 -13.72 -4.01
C MET A 65 12.85 -12.88 -4.64
N THR A 66 11.98 -13.53 -5.41
CA THR A 66 10.84 -12.86 -6.06
C THR A 66 9.70 -12.60 -5.05
N ALA A 67 9.07 -11.42 -5.12
CA ALA A 67 7.87 -11.11 -4.34
C ALA A 67 6.76 -12.16 -4.52
N TRP A 68 5.97 -12.40 -3.48
CA TRP A 68 4.85 -13.35 -3.43
C TRP A 68 5.22 -14.83 -3.63
N ARG A 69 6.52 -15.15 -3.79
CA ARG A 69 6.98 -16.53 -3.88
C ARG A 69 6.97 -17.17 -2.50
N ALA A 70 6.49 -18.41 -2.41
CA ALA A 70 6.60 -19.19 -1.17
C ALA A 70 8.08 -19.45 -0.85
N ALA A 71 8.44 -19.41 0.43
CA ALA A 71 9.79 -19.69 0.88
C ALA A 71 9.81 -20.37 2.24
N GLN A 72 10.92 -21.04 2.51
CA GLN A 72 11.24 -21.66 3.78
C GLN A 72 12.65 -21.27 4.19
N ALA A 73 12.85 -21.00 5.48
CA ALA A 73 14.14 -20.67 6.07
C ALA A 73 14.33 -21.48 7.34
N THR A 74 15.53 -21.98 7.57
CA THR A 74 15.89 -22.65 8.82
C THR A 74 16.98 -21.86 9.53
N GLY A 75 16.78 -21.58 10.81
CA GLY A 75 17.72 -20.77 11.58
C GLY A 75 17.32 -20.62 13.04
N VAL A 76 18.01 -19.78 13.79
CA VAL A 76 17.75 -19.54 15.22
C VAL A 76 17.13 -18.16 15.40
N TRP A 77 16.07 -18.06 16.20
CA TRP A 77 15.44 -16.77 16.49
C TRP A 77 16.36 -15.87 17.31
N LEU A 78 16.38 -14.56 17.00
CA LEU A 78 17.05 -13.55 17.82
C LEU A 78 16.01 -12.59 18.42
N PRO A 79 15.29 -12.99 19.48
CA PRO A 79 14.18 -12.22 20.05
C PRO A 79 14.62 -10.86 20.60
N GLN A 80 15.89 -10.70 20.99
CA GLN A 80 16.46 -9.43 21.45
C GLN A 80 16.46 -8.34 20.39
N PHE A 81 16.36 -8.70 19.10
CA PHE A 81 16.28 -7.75 17.99
C PHE A 81 14.85 -7.56 17.48
N SER A 82 13.83 -8.01 18.22
CA SER A 82 12.44 -7.86 17.81
C SER A 82 12.02 -6.39 17.73
N VAL A 83 11.14 -6.09 16.78
CA VAL A 83 10.54 -4.77 16.59
C VAL A 83 9.04 -4.95 16.35
N LEU A 84 8.24 -4.09 16.96
CA LEU A 84 6.79 -4.05 16.74
C LEU A 84 6.46 -2.99 15.69
N LEU A 85 5.77 -3.38 14.64
CA LEU A 85 5.24 -2.44 13.65
C LEU A 85 3.85 -1.99 14.09
N ASP A 86 3.70 -0.72 14.42
CA ASP A 86 2.46 -0.15 14.97
C ASP A 86 1.41 0.16 13.89
N ASN A 87 0.18 0.44 14.33
CA ASN A 87 -0.96 0.83 13.50
C ASN A 87 -1.33 -0.24 12.45
N ARG A 88 -1.15 -1.52 12.81
CA ARG A 88 -1.54 -2.65 11.98
C ARG A 88 -2.91 -3.12 12.43
N ASN A 89 -3.92 -2.92 11.59
CA ASN A 89 -5.28 -3.33 11.90
C ASN A 89 -5.55 -4.76 11.39
N GLN A 90 -6.16 -5.58 12.22
CA GLN A 90 -6.67 -6.91 11.86
C GLN A 90 -8.14 -7.00 12.29
N ASP A 91 -9.04 -7.28 11.35
CA ASP A 91 -10.49 -7.40 11.60
C ASP A 91 -11.09 -6.23 12.41
N GLY A 92 -10.68 -5.00 12.07
CA GLY A 92 -11.13 -3.78 12.74
C GLY A 92 -10.50 -3.52 14.11
N LYS A 93 -9.59 -4.38 14.59
CA LYS A 93 -8.87 -4.20 15.85
C LYS A 93 -7.47 -3.64 15.60
N PRO A 94 -7.04 -2.58 16.30
CA PRO A 94 -5.69 -2.08 16.20
C PRO A 94 -4.70 -3.01 16.90
N GLY A 95 -3.51 -3.13 16.34
CA GLY A 95 -2.45 -3.95 16.89
C GLY A 95 -1.12 -3.72 16.20
N TYR A 96 -0.25 -4.72 16.35
CA TYR A 96 1.13 -4.67 15.89
C TYR A 96 1.43 -5.86 14.99
N TRP A 97 2.37 -5.70 14.06
CA TRP A 97 3.08 -6.86 13.51
C TRP A 97 4.39 -7.06 14.26
N LEU A 98 4.68 -8.30 14.63
CA LEU A 98 5.96 -8.67 15.23
C LEU A 98 6.98 -8.97 14.14
N ALA A 99 8.02 -8.13 14.03
CA ALA A 99 9.19 -8.39 13.21
C ALA A 99 10.31 -8.98 14.09
N MET A 100 10.84 -10.13 13.69
CA MET A 100 11.90 -10.84 14.42
C MET A 100 12.87 -11.46 13.41
N PRO A 101 14.19 -11.29 13.58
CA PRO A 101 15.14 -11.88 12.65
C PRO A 101 15.41 -13.34 12.98
N LEU A 102 15.56 -14.15 11.93
CA LEU A 102 15.97 -15.54 12.00
C LEU A 102 17.43 -15.63 11.51
N LEU A 103 18.34 -15.99 12.41
CA LEU A 103 19.76 -16.15 12.12
C LEU A 103 20.00 -17.43 11.33
N LEU A 104 20.51 -17.29 10.11
CA LEU A 104 20.80 -18.38 9.18
C LEU A 104 22.27 -18.83 9.28
N ASP A 105 23.16 -17.91 9.63
CA ASP A 105 24.61 -18.15 9.78
C ASP A 105 25.14 -17.28 10.92
N ALA A 106 25.70 -17.91 11.95
CA ALA A 106 26.22 -17.22 13.11
C ALA A 106 27.54 -16.50 12.85
N ASP A 107 28.43 -17.08 12.04
CA ASP A 107 29.77 -16.55 11.77
C ASP A 107 29.68 -15.29 10.91
N ALA A 108 28.86 -15.35 9.85
CA ALA A 108 28.61 -14.21 8.97
C ALA A 108 27.54 -13.24 9.53
N ARG A 109 26.95 -13.56 10.69
CA ARG A 109 25.78 -12.87 11.26
C ARG A 109 24.67 -12.67 10.21
N ARG A 110 24.46 -13.66 9.35
CA ARG A 110 23.54 -13.58 8.23
C ARG A 110 22.14 -13.97 8.69
N ALA A 111 21.16 -13.11 8.45
CA ALA A 111 19.81 -13.33 8.92
C ALA A 111 18.77 -12.93 7.87
N VAL A 112 17.54 -13.42 8.02
CA VAL A 112 16.37 -12.95 7.29
C VAL A 112 15.40 -12.33 8.29
N LEU A 113 14.82 -11.16 7.94
CA LEU A 113 13.77 -10.59 8.75
C LEU A 113 12.47 -11.36 8.51
N VAL A 114 11.85 -11.84 9.58
CA VAL A 114 10.56 -12.53 9.51
C VAL A 114 9.49 -11.66 10.16
N LEU A 115 8.40 -11.40 9.44
CA LEU A 115 7.16 -10.93 10.04
C LEU A 115 6.40 -12.15 10.58
N ARG A 116 6.35 -12.27 11.90
CA ARG A 116 5.85 -13.47 12.59
C ARG A 116 4.33 -13.56 12.63
N GLY A 117 3.67 -12.41 12.67
CA GLY A 117 2.22 -12.28 12.69
C GLY A 117 1.77 -11.01 13.40
N TRP A 118 0.45 -10.85 13.47
CA TRP A 118 -0.25 -9.77 14.14
C TRP A 118 -0.60 -10.13 15.58
N LEU A 119 -0.51 -9.14 16.47
CA LEU A 119 -0.96 -9.22 17.85
C LEU A 119 -1.78 -7.96 18.22
N PRO A 120 -2.81 -8.10 19.07
CA PRO A 120 -3.64 -6.97 19.47
C PRO A 120 -2.85 -5.96 20.30
N ARG A 121 -3.25 -4.70 20.22
CA ARG A 121 -2.73 -3.67 21.13
C ARG A 121 -3.15 -4.01 22.57
N ALA A 122 -2.20 -4.00 23.50
CA ALA A 122 -2.54 -4.20 24.90
C ALA A 122 -3.42 -3.06 25.39
N LEU A 123 -4.54 -3.41 26.02
CA LEU A 123 -5.42 -2.43 26.65
C LEU A 123 -4.77 -1.95 27.95
N PRO A 124 -4.94 -0.66 28.32
CA PRO A 124 -4.50 -0.18 29.61
C PRO A 124 -5.14 -1.00 30.72
N THR A 125 -4.36 -1.46 31.69
CA THR A 125 -4.90 -2.16 32.86
C THR A 125 -5.62 -1.15 33.75
N PRO A 126 -6.81 -1.46 34.32
CA PRO A 126 -7.46 -0.58 35.30
C PRO A 126 -6.48 -0.27 36.45
N GLY A 127 -6.14 1.02 36.63
CA GLY A 127 -5.14 1.47 37.61
C GLY A 127 -3.80 1.93 37.02
N GLN A 128 -3.59 1.83 35.69
CA GLN A 128 -2.44 2.45 35.04
C GLN A 128 -2.49 3.97 35.12
N VAL A 129 -1.38 4.56 35.54
CA VAL A 129 -1.23 6.02 35.69
C VAL A 129 -1.32 6.66 34.30
N PRO A 130 -2.19 7.67 34.08
CA PRO A 130 -2.23 8.41 32.82
C PRO A 130 -0.84 8.99 32.52
N GLY A 131 -0.26 8.65 31.37
CA GLY A 131 1.04 9.18 30.91
C GLY A 131 2.18 8.16 30.80
N GLN A 132 2.03 6.92 31.31
CA GLN A 132 2.86 5.82 30.84
C GLN A 132 2.34 5.40 29.46
N GLY A 133 3.24 5.32 28.46
CA GLY A 133 2.89 4.91 27.10
C GLY A 133 2.10 3.59 27.06
N PRO A 134 1.49 3.24 25.92
CA PRO A 134 0.68 2.03 25.82
C PRO A 134 1.45 0.83 26.37
N ALA A 135 0.78 0.02 27.22
CA ALA A 135 1.36 -1.19 27.78
C ALA A 135 2.00 -2.01 26.64
N GLN A 136 3.27 -2.43 26.81
CA GLN A 136 3.88 -3.29 25.80
C GLN A 136 3.14 -4.63 25.79
N PRO A 137 2.75 -5.13 24.61
CA PRO A 137 2.12 -6.43 24.54
C PRO A 137 3.10 -7.52 24.99
N SER A 138 2.61 -8.53 25.70
CA SER A 138 3.40 -9.72 26.00
C SER A 138 3.74 -10.44 24.69
N LEU A 139 5.03 -10.48 24.34
CA LEU A 139 5.47 -11.21 23.16
C LEU A 139 5.44 -12.73 23.43
N PRO A 140 5.09 -13.55 22.42
CA PRO A 140 5.23 -14.99 22.56
C PRO A 140 6.71 -15.36 22.71
N ALA A 141 6.99 -16.35 23.56
CA ALA A 141 8.33 -16.90 23.68
C ALA A 141 8.78 -17.44 22.32
N ALA A 142 9.98 -17.03 21.88
CA ALA A 142 10.60 -17.62 20.70
C ALA A 142 11.10 -19.02 21.07
N PRO A 143 10.78 -20.07 20.29
CA PRO A 143 11.33 -21.39 20.53
C PRO A 143 12.86 -21.37 20.51
N GLU A 144 13.47 -22.10 21.44
CA GLU A 144 14.93 -22.24 21.49
C GLU A 144 15.44 -23.13 20.35
N GLY A 145 16.68 -22.88 19.93
CA GLY A 145 17.35 -23.68 18.91
C GLY A 145 16.87 -23.44 17.47
N PRO A 146 17.31 -24.30 16.52
CA PRO A 146 16.98 -24.16 15.11
C PRO A 146 15.50 -24.42 14.84
N GLN A 147 14.86 -23.48 14.14
CA GLN A 147 13.46 -23.51 13.73
C GLN A 147 13.35 -23.37 12.22
N THR A 148 12.44 -24.13 11.63
CA THR A 148 12.10 -24.02 10.21
C THR A 148 10.83 -23.20 10.06
N VAL A 149 10.94 -22.08 9.35
CA VAL A 149 9.88 -21.10 9.17
C VAL A 149 9.47 -21.09 7.71
N THR A 150 8.18 -21.25 7.45
CA THR A 150 7.58 -21.12 6.12
C THR A 150 6.86 -19.78 5.99
N GLY A 151 6.85 -19.22 4.79
CA GLY A 151 6.22 -17.94 4.54
C GLY A 151 6.14 -17.57 3.07
N GLU A 152 5.68 -16.35 2.83
CA GLU A 152 5.69 -15.70 1.51
C GLU A 152 6.75 -14.60 1.50
N LEU A 153 7.51 -14.47 0.41
CA LEU A 153 8.53 -13.43 0.27
C LEU A 153 7.89 -12.07 -0.03
N SER A 154 8.43 -11.04 0.63
CA SER A 154 8.23 -9.64 0.24
C SER A 154 9.58 -8.95 0.09
N LEU A 155 9.73 -8.17 -0.97
CA LEU A 155 10.96 -7.42 -1.27
C LEU A 155 11.25 -6.31 -0.24
N ARG A 156 10.26 -5.96 0.58
CA ARG A 156 10.38 -4.95 1.63
C ARG A 156 9.41 -5.23 2.77
N VAL A 157 9.66 -4.65 3.93
CA VAL A 157 8.66 -4.59 4.99
C VAL A 157 7.47 -3.77 4.47
N PRO A 158 6.21 -4.28 4.52
CA PRO A 158 5.07 -3.52 4.05
C PRO A 158 4.89 -2.25 4.88
N ARG A 159 4.77 -1.13 4.17
CA ARG A 159 4.75 0.23 4.74
C ARG A 159 3.34 0.79 4.76
N LEU A 160 3.04 1.59 5.78
CA LEU A 160 1.87 2.46 5.77
C LEU A 160 2.22 3.78 5.08
N PHE A 161 1.24 4.36 4.39
CA PHE A 161 1.39 5.64 3.73
C PHE A 161 1.44 6.76 4.78
N GLU A 162 2.49 7.57 4.72
CA GLU A 162 2.64 8.78 5.54
C GLU A 162 2.13 9.98 4.72
N ILE A 163 0.92 10.45 5.04
CA ILE A 163 0.42 11.72 4.46
C ILE A 163 1.12 12.84 5.23
N TRP A 164 2.16 13.44 4.64
CA TRP A 164 2.71 14.75 5.03
C TRP A 164 2.85 14.99 6.56
N SER A 165 4.05 14.78 7.11
CA SER A 165 4.40 15.22 8.47
C SER A 165 4.50 16.76 8.55
N LEU A 166 3.35 17.45 8.48
CA LEU A 166 3.22 18.86 8.84
C LEU A 166 3.23 18.95 10.37
N GLY A 167 4.38 18.68 10.99
CA GLY A 167 4.46 18.73 12.45
C GLY A 167 5.66 18.05 13.11
N GLY A 168 6.62 17.49 12.36
CA GLY A 168 7.94 17.12 12.89
C GLY A 168 7.97 16.05 13.99
N SER A 169 6.84 15.39 14.31
CA SER A 169 6.87 14.17 15.10
C SER A 169 6.97 13.00 14.12
N ASP A 170 8.20 12.63 13.80
CA ASP A 170 8.53 11.33 13.23
C ASP A 170 8.16 10.30 14.30
N GLN A 171 6.87 9.94 14.35
CA GLN A 171 6.34 9.08 15.40
C GLN A 171 6.87 7.68 15.14
N SER A 172 7.94 7.41 15.90
CA SER A 172 8.65 6.16 16.06
C SER A 172 9.83 5.90 15.13
N VAL A 173 10.90 6.65 15.37
CA VAL A 173 12.24 6.38 14.82
C VAL A 173 12.82 5.12 15.46
N LEU A 174 13.31 4.20 14.64
CA LEU A 174 14.05 3.03 15.11
C LEU A 174 15.28 3.48 15.93
N PRO A 175 15.52 2.92 17.13
CA PRO A 175 16.71 3.24 17.91
C PRO A 175 18.01 2.99 17.12
N ALA A 176 19.05 3.77 17.40
CA ALA A 176 20.34 3.67 16.71
C ALA A 176 21.02 2.31 16.89
N ALA A 177 20.73 1.61 17.99
CA ALA A 177 21.25 0.29 18.27
C ALA A 177 20.17 -0.59 18.91
N LEU A 178 20.19 -1.88 18.58
CA LEU A 178 19.40 -2.93 19.21
C LEU A 178 20.34 -4.00 19.80
N PRO A 179 19.96 -4.67 20.92
CA PRO A 179 18.75 -4.43 21.72
C PRO A 179 18.77 -3.08 22.44
N VAL A 180 17.59 -2.54 22.77
CA VAL A 180 17.48 -1.32 23.59
C VAL A 180 17.89 -1.65 25.03
N GLU A 181 18.66 -0.76 25.67
CA GLU A 181 18.98 -0.88 27.09
C GLU A 181 17.69 -0.98 27.93
N GLY A 182 17.64 -1.95 28.84
CA GLY A 182 16.45 -2.25 29.62
C GLY A 182 15.46 -3.23 28.96
N GLY A 183 15.76 -3.76 27.77
CA GLY A 183 15.01 -4.85 27.15
C GLY A 183 13.66 -4.46 26.56
N ALA A 184 13.40 -3.16 26.41
CA ALA A 184 12.19 -2.66 25.76
C ALA A 184 12.17 -3.00 24.27
N VAL A 185 11.03 -3.46 23.77
CA VAL A 185 10.84 -3.76 22.35
C VAL A 185 10.44 -2.46 21.62
N PRO A 186 11.23 -1.97 20.65
CA PRO A 186 10.89 -0.77 19.90
C PRO A 186 9.57 -0.93 19.14
N GLN A 187 8.77 0.13 19.10
CA GLN A 187 7.55 0.21 18.31
C GLN A 187 7.73 1.25 17.23
N VAL A 188 7.64 0.88 15.95
CA VAL A 188 7.83 1.75 14.77
C VAL A 188 6.68 1.67 13.79
N GLN A 189 6.36 2.74 13.07
CA GLN A 189 5.30 2.66 12.04
C GLN A 189 5.79 1.96 10.77
N ASN A 190 7.03 2.27 10.37
CA ASN A 190 7.69 1.76 9.18
C ASN A 190 9.10 1.31 9.55
N LEU A 191 9.52 0.17 9.00
CA LEU A 191 10.83 -0.43 9.29
C LEU A 191 11.62 -0.60 7.98
N PRO A 192 12.46 0.38 7.60
CA PRO A 192 13.43 0.21 6.52
C PRO A 192 14.42 -0.91 6.89
N LEU A 193 14.64 -1.85 5.96
CA LEU A 193 15.45 -3.04 6.22
C LEU A 193 16.93 -2.70 6.42
N ASP A 194 17.41 -1.66 5.74
CA ASP A 194 18.74 -1.07 5.85
C ASP A 194 18.97 -0.41 7.21
N ALA A 195 18.03 0.41 7.70
CA ALA A 195 18.10 1.00 9.03
C ALA A 195 18.09 -0.10 10.12
N TYR A 196 17.29 -1.14 9.92
CA TYR A 196 17.24 -2.29 10.82
C TYR A 196 18.53 -3.12 10.83
N ALA A 197 19.14 -3.34 9.66
CA ALA A 197 20.45 -3.99 9.55
C ALA A 197 21.54 -3.19 10.28
N GLN A 198 21.54 -1.86 10.13
CA GLN A 198 22.48 -0.97 10.83
C GLN A 198 22.30 -1.03 12.35
N ALA A 199 21.07 -0.96 12.85
CA ALA A 199 20.79 -0.98 14.28
C ALA A 199 21.15 -2.32 14.96
N THR A 200 21.04 -3.44 14.23
CA THR A 200 21.31 -4.78 14.77
C THR A 200 22.72 -5.30 14.49
N GLY A 201 23.44 -4.69 13.54
CA GLY A 201 24.71 -5.20 13.02
C GLY A 201 24.58 -6.58 12.37
N LEU A 202 23.42 -6.90 11.80
CA LEU A 202 23.17 -8.15 11.08
C LEU A 202 23.35 -7.95 9.57
N THR A 203 23.86 -8.98 8.89
CA THR A 203 23.90 -9.02 7.43
C THR A 203 22.57 -9.59 6.91
N LEU A 204 21.58 -8.73 6.66
CA LEU A 204 20.25 -9.19 6.25
C LEU A 204 20.20 -9.63 4.78
N LEU A 205 19.46 -10.70 4.50
CA LEU A 205 19.01 -10.98 3.14
C LEU A 205 18.12 -9.81 2.66
N PRO A 206 18.19 -9.40 1.38
CA PRO A 206 17.42 -8.28 0.84
C PRO A 206 15.94 -8.66 0.58
N THR A 207 15.33 -9.38 1.52
CA THR A 207 13.95 -9.82 1.48
C THR A 207 13.41 -9.94 2.91
N VAL A 208 12.09 -9.98 3.02
CA VAL A 208 11.35 -10.22 4.25
C VAL A 208 10.51 -11.49 4.05
N LEU A 209 10.46 -12.35 5.06
CA LEU A 209 9.61 -13.53 5.07
C LEU A 209 8.34 -13.24 5.87
N LEU A 210 7.17 -13.28 5.22
CA LEU A 210 5.88 -13.17 5.87
C LEU A 210 5.48 -14.56 6.33
N GLN A 211 5.62 -14.85 7.62
CA GLN A 211 5.38 -16.19 8.15
C GLN A 211 3.95 -16.66 7.84
N SER A 212 3.82 -17.88 7.33
CA SER A 212 2.55 -18.52 7.01
C SER A 212 2.34 -19.77 7.86
N GLY A 213 1.09 -20.25 7.90
CA GLY A 213 0.69 -21.41 8.69
C GLY A 213 0.33 -21.07 10.14
N SER A 214 -0.33 -21.99 10.83
CA SER A 214 -0.57 -21.89 12.27
C SER A 214 0.72 -22.27 13.01
N GLY A 215 1.56 -21.29 13.32
CA GLY A 215 2.65 -21.48 14.27
C GLY A 215 2.10 -21.95 15.62
N ALA A 216 2.85 -22.80 16.30
CA ALA A 216 2.50 -23.40 17.59
C ALA A 216 1.96 -22.35 18.58
N ASP A 217 0.65 -22.40 18.86
CA ASP A 217 -0.09 -21.76 19.96
C ASP A 217 0.42 -20.39 20.47
N ASP A 218 0.98 -19.56 19.58
CA ASP A 218 1.68 -18.32 19.94
C ASP A 218 0.77 -17.09 19.93
N GLY A 219 -0.53 -17.30 19.68
CA GLY A 219 -1.54 -16.24 19.63
C GLY A 219 -1.37 -15.24 18.47
N LEU A 220 -0.43 -15.48 17.54
CA LEU A 220 -0.18 -14.57 16.42
C LEU A 220 -1.09 -14.90 15.23
N VAL A 221 -1.73 -13.86 14.69
CA VAL A 221 -2.56 -13.96 13.48
C VAL A 221 -1.70 -13.74 12.23
N ARG A 222 -1.71 -14.67 11.28
CA ARG A 222 -0.89 -14.65 10.06
C ARG A 222 -1.73 -14.48 8.81
N ASP A 223 -2.66 -13.54 8.88
CA ASP A 223 -3.46 -13.10 7.75
C ASP A 223 -2.91 -11.76 7.26
N TRP A 224 -2.14 -11.82 6.17
CA TRP A 224 -1.43 -10.66 5.66
C TRP A 224 -2.30 -9.89 4.66
N PRO A 225 -2.36 -8.55 4.75
CA PRO A 225 -3.19 -7.75 3.85
C PRO A 225 -2.71 -7.91 2.42
N GLN A 226 -3.65 -8.20 1.51
CA GLN A 226 -3.35 -8.32 0.09
C GLN A 226 -3.65 -7.01 -0.65
N PRO A 227 -2.83 -6.64 -1.65
CA PRO A 227 -3.14 -5.52 -2.52
C PRO A 227 -4.50 -5.70 -3.20
N SER A 228 -5.28 -4.61 -3.33
CA SER A 228 -6.52 -4.63 -4.10
C SER A 228 -6.22 -4.88 -5.59
N VAL A 229 -6.79 -5.93 -6.17
CA VAL A 229 -6.60 -6.30 -7.59
C VAL A 229 -7.86 -6.14 -8.43
N ASP A 230 -8.89 -5.45 -7.92
CA ASP A 230 -10.13 -5.21 -8.65
C ASP A 230 -9.94 -4.17 -9.78
N PHE A 231 -9.40 -4.63 -10.91
CA PHE A 231 -9.23 -3.84 -12.12
C PHE A 231 -10.53 -3.74 -12.95
N GLN A 232 -11.47 -4.68 -12.76
CA GLN A 232 -12.73 -4.71 -13.48
C GLN A 232 -13.59 -3.50 -13.10
N GLN A 233 -13.62 -3.15 -11.83
CA GLN A 233 -14.30 -1.96 -11.35
C GLN A 233 -13.76 -0.67 -12.02
N ASN A 234 -12.43 -0.52 -12.16
CA ASN A 234 -11.86 0.62 -12.89
C ASN A 234 -12.28 0.64 -14.36
N THR A 235 -12.31 -0.52 -15.00
CA THR A 235 -12.70 -0.65 -16.41
C THR A 235 -14.16 -0.21 -16.59
N SER A 236 -15.06 -0.65 -15.71
CA SER A 236 -16.46 -0.23 -15.69
C SER A 236 -16.61 1.28 -15.48
N TYR A 237 -15.84 1.87 -14.56
CA TYR A 237 -15.85 3.32 -14.36
C TYR A 237 -15.28 4.09 -15.56
N ALA A 238 -14.25 3.57 -16.22
CA ALA A 238 -13.70 4.20 -17.42
C ALA A 238 -14.77 4.31 -18.53
N VAL A 239 -15.53 3.24 -18.77
CA VAL A 239 -16.64 3.24 -19.72
C VAL A 239 -17.69 4.29 -19.36
N GLN A 240 -18.04 4.43 -18.08
CA GLN A 240 -18.97 5.47 -17.62
C GLN A 240 -18.43 6.88 -17.90
N TRP A 241 -17.16 7.16 -17.60
CA TRP A 241 -16.56 8.46 -17.86
C TRP A 241 -16.52 8.80 -19.35
N PHE A 242 -16.20 7.84 -20.22
CA PHE A 242 -16.25 8.05 -21.67
C PHE A 242 -17.68 8.23 -22.20
N ALA A 243 -18.66 7.55 -21.62
CA ALA A 243 -20.06 7.76 -21.95
C ALA A 243 -20.51 9.20 -21.60
N PHE A 244 -20.15 9.70 -20.42
CA PHE A 244 -20.43 11.09 -20.03
C PHE A 244 -19.69 12.11 -20.92
N ALA A 245 -18.42 11.84 -21.25
CA ALA A 245 -17.67 12.68 -22.18
C ALA A 245 -18.35 12.72 -23.56
N SER A 246 -18.87 11.59 -24.03
CA SER A 246 -19.59 11.50 -25.31
C SER A 246 -20.89 12.31 -25.30
N ILE A 247 -21.67 12.21 -24.21
CA ILE A 247 -22.89 13.01 -24.03
C ILE A 247 -22.57 14.51 -24.03
N ALA A 248 -21.55 14.92 -23.27
CA ALA A 248 -21.10 16.31 -23.22
C ALA A 248 -20.61 16.82 -24.59
N ALA A 249 -19.89 15.98 -25.35
CA ALA A 249 -19.43 16.30 -26.70
C ALA A 249 -20.60 16.47 -27.68
N ILE A 250 -21.60 15.59 -27.62
CA ILE A 250 -22.82 15.72 -28.44
C ILE A 250 -23.55 17.02 -28.09
N ALA A 251 -23.73 17.32 -26.80
CA ALA A 251 -24.34 18.58 -26.36
C ALA A 251 -23.56 19.80 -26.86
N TRP A 252 -22.23 19.75 -26.78
CA TRP A 252 -21.35 20.81 -27.31
C TRP A 252 -21.56 21.03 -28.80
N LEU A 253 -21.60 19.97 -29.60
CA LEU A 253 -21.84 20.03 -31.05
C LEU A 253 -23.22 20.60 -31.40
N VAL A 254 -24.27 20.21 -30.64
CA VAL A 254 -25.63 20.73 -30.84
C VAL A 254 -25.70 22.23 -30.54
N VAL A 255 -25.08 22.68 -29.43
CA VAL A 255 -25.03 24.11 -29.07
C VAL A 255 -24.24 24.91 -30.11
N LEU A 256 -23.10 24.38 -30.56
CA LEU A 256 -22.26 25.01 -31.57
C LEU A 256 -23.01 25.13 -32.92
N GLY A 257 -23.60 24.04 -33.39
CA GLY A 257 -24.38 24.03 -34.62
C GLY A 257 -25.58 24.99 -34.55
N GLY A 258 -26.25 25.05 -33.41
CA GLY A 258 -27.31 26.02 -33.14
C GLY A 258 -26.82 27.47 -33.17
N ALA A 259 -25.65 27.76 -32.61
CA ALA A 259 -25.02 29.08 -32.64
C ALA A 259 -24.68 29.53 -34.07
N ILE A 260 -24.04 28.65 -34.85
CA ILE A 260 -23.68 28.91 -36.26
C ILE A 260 -24.93 29.18 -37.10
N ARG A 261 -26.01 28.38 -36.92
CA ARG A 261 -27.28 28.59 -37.63
C ARG A 261 -27.92 29.93 -37.30
N ARG A 262 -27.82 30.41 -36.05
CA ARG A 262 -28.33 31.74 -35.66
C ARG A 262 -27.54 32.87 -36.32
N MET A 263 -26.21 32.77 -36.38
CA MET A 263 -25.36 33.77 -37.04
C MET A 263 -25.69 33.90 -38.54
N ARG A 264 -25.80 32.78 -39.25
CA ARG A 264 -26.15 32.79 -40.69
C ARG A 264 -27.51 33.42 -41.00
N ARG A 265 -28.51 33.22 -40.11
CA ARG A 265 -29.84 33.83 -40.27
C ARG A 265 -29.80 35.35 -40.10
N HIS A 266 -28.94 35.88 -39.24
CA HIS A 266 -28.75 37.33 -39.11
C HIS A 266 -28.08 37.95 -40.34
N GLU A 267 -27.11 37.27 -40.95
CA GLU A 267 -26.44 37.74 -42.17
C GLU A 267 -27.38 37.74 -43.39
N SER A 268 -28.29 36.76 -43.47
CA SER A 268 -29.23 36.62 -44.60
C SER A 268 -30.43 37.59 -44.54
N GLY A 269 -30.66 38.23 -43.39
CA GLY A 269 -31.80 39.12 -43.12
C GLY A 269 -31.44 40.60 -43.01
N GLY A 270 -30.20 40.99 -43.37
CA GLY A 270 -29.80 42.40 -43.44
C GLY A 270 -30.58 43.15 -44.52
N PRO A 271 -30.88 44.45 -44.34
CA PRO A 271 -31.78 45.20 -45.22
C PRO A 271 -31.26 45.20 -46.65
N ARG A 272 -32.09 44.76 -47.60
CA ARG A 272 -31.91 45.09 -49.01
C ARG A 272 -32.11 46.61 -49.13
N ALA A 273 -31.05 47.30 -49.54
CA ALA A 273 -31.08 48.72 -49.89
C ALA A 273 -32.13 48.99 -50.98
#